data_AF-A0A3R9NGP6-F1
#
_entry.id   AF-A0A3R9NGP6-F1
#
_cell.length_a   1.000
_cell.length_b   1.000
_cell.length_c   1.000
_cell.angle_alpha   90.00
_cell.angle_beta   90.00
_cell.angle_gamma   90.00
#
_symmetry.space_group_name_H-M   'P 1'
#
loop_
_entity.id
_entity.type
_entity.pdbx_description
1 polymer ?
#
loop_
_entity_poly.entity_id
_entity_poly.type
_entity_poly.pdbx_seq_one_letter_code
_entity_poly.pdbx_strand_id
1 'polypeptide(L)'
;MVKFLLKTLLVVTILFVGVILGMQQANVGLKKMKGYDDPTLQSALRVELNNNGDYEANVLGRQITSHDISEKKQQLEEMRAFNFFSMLGKKLSAIMTNAFQAVGNLLASLFEILVNKIT
;
A
#
# COMPACT_ATOMS: atom_id res chain seq x y z
N MET A 1 -29.00 12.80 18.95
CA MET A 1 -27.62 13.35 18.99
C MET A 1 -26.62 12.38 19.61
N VAL A 2 -26.74 11.98 20.88
CA VAL A 2 -25.74 11.15 21.58
C VAL A 2 -25.48 9.79 20.91
N LYS A 3 -26.51 9.09 20.44
CA LYS A 3 -26.35 7.82 19.70
C LYS A 3 -25.56 7.96 18.39
N PHE A 4 -25.64 9.11 17.74
CA PHE A 4 -24.87 9.40 16.52
C PHE A 4 -23.41 9.70 16.85
N LEU A 5 -23.18 10.55 17.86
CA LEU A 5 -21.84 10.85 18.40
C LEU A 5 -21.10 9.60 18.87
N LEU A 6 -21.79 8.66 19.53
CA LEU A 6 -21.18 7.42 20.01
C LEU A 6 -20.77 6.51 18.84
N LYS A 7 -21.58 6.45 17.77
CA LYS A 7 -21.25 5.68 16.56
C LYS A 7 -20.05 6.28 15.83
N THR A 8 -20.01 7.59 15.65
CA THR A 8 -18.86 8.25 15.00
C THR A 8 -17.60 8.17 15.85
N LEU A 9 -17.70 8.34 17.17
CA LEU A 9 -16.58 8.14 18.09
C LEU A 9 -16.00 6.73 17.95
N LEU A 10 -16.86 5.70 17.95
CA LEU A 10 -16.44 4.30 17.82
C LEU A 10 -15.72 4.03 16.49
N VAL A 11 -16.24 4.58 15.37
CA VAL A 11 -15.59 4.48 14.06
C VAL A 11 -14.22 5.16 14.06
N VAL A 12 -14.12 6.37 14.64
CA VAL A 12 -12.85 7.10 14.76
C VAL A 12 -11.85 6.31 15.60
N THR A 13 -12.28 5.71 16.70
CA THR A 13 -11.42 4.87 17.54
C THR A 13 -10.89 3.65 16.79
N ILE A 14 -11.75 2.92 16.08
CA ILE A 14 -11.32 1.77 15.26
C ILE A 14 -10.27 2.19 14.23
N LEU A 15 -10.50 3.32 13.56
CA LEU A 15 -9.59 3.84 12.54
C LEU A 15 -8.24 4.28 13.16
N PHE A 16 -8.29 4.93 14.32
CA PHE A 16 -7.11 5.34 15.08
C PHE A 16 -6.24 4.15 15.51
N VAL A 17 -6.86 3.07 16.01
CA VAL A 17 -6.16 1.82 16.34
C VAL A 17 -5.53 1.21 15.08
N GLY A 18 -6.26 1.19 13.96
CA GLY A 18 -5.74 0.72 12.68
C GLY A 18 -4.49 1.47 12.22
N VAL A 19 -4.46 2.80 12.38
CA VAL A 19 -3.30 3.64 12.03
C VAL A 19 -2.10 3.33 12.93
N ILE A 20 -2.30 3.20 14.25
CA ILE A 20 -1.22 2.86 15.19
C ILE A 20 -0.60 1.50 14.86
N LEU A 21 -1.43 0.49 14.61
CA LEU A 21 -0.97 -0.84 14.21
C LEU A 21 -0.19 -0.78 12.89
N GLY A 22 -0.67 -0.01 11.91
CA GLY A 22 0.02 0.22 10.65
C GLY A 22 1.41 0.85 10.83
N MET A 23 1.52 1.85 11.70
CA MET A 23 2.82 2.49 12.02
C MET A 23 3.78 1.50 12.70
N GLN A 24 3.29 0.67 13.63
CA GLN A 24 4.12 -0.36 14.26
C GLN A 24 4.60 -1.40 13.25
N GLN A 25 3.72 -1.87 12.36
CA GLN A 25 4.06 -2.83 11.32
C GLN A 25 5.06 -2.26 10.32
N ALA A 26 4.93 -0.98 9.95
CA ALA A 26 5.90 -0.29 9.11
C ALA A 26 7.27 -0.16 9.79
N ASN A 27 7.30 0.20 11.08
CA ASN A 27 8.55 0.30 11.83
C ASN A 27 9.28 -1.06 11.95
N VAL A 28 8.53 -2.13 12.22
CA VAL A 28 9.08 -3.50 12.24
C VAL A 28 9.56 -3.92 10.85
N GLY A 29 8.81 -3.60 9.80
CA GLY A 29 9.20 -3.85 8.41
C GLY A 29 10.50 -3.13 8.04
N LEU A 30 10.65 -1.86 8.44
CA LEU A 30 11.87 -1.08 8.23
C LEU A 30 13.05 -1.64 9.02
N LYS A 31 12.85 -2.08 10.27
CA LYS A 31 13.90 -2.73 11.07
C LYS A 31 14.39 -4.02 10.42
N LYS A 32 13.46 -4.84 9.90
CA LYS A 32 13.75 -6.10 9.20
C LYS A 32 14.47 -5.88 7.87
N MET A 33 14.17 -4.78 7.18
CA MET A 33 14.84 -4.40 5.92
C MET A 33 16.23 -3.80 6.11
N LYS A 34 16.50 -3.16 7.26
CA LYS A 34 17.82 -2.63 7.60
C LYS A 34 18.82 -3.68 8.11
N GLY A 35 18.39 -4.95 8.27
CA GLY A 35 19.29 -6.05 8.62
C GLY A 35 19.89 -5.97 10.02
N TYR A 36 19.31 -5.20 10.94
CA TYR A 36 19.83 -5.05 12.32
C TYR A 36 19.90 -6.36 13.11
N ASP A 37 19.19 -7.40 12.67
CA ASP A 37 19.19 -8.73 13.26
C ASP A 37 20.19 -9.69 12.55
N ASP A 38 21.03 -9.20 11.63
CA ASP A 38 22.02 -10.00 10.91
C ASP A 38 23.42 -9.83 11.54
N PRO A 39 23.96 -10.83 12.28
CA PRO A 39 25.27 -10.76 12.93
C PRO A 39 26.43 -10.54 11.95
N THR A 40 26.20 -10.83 10.67
CA THR A 40 27.17 -10.68 9.58
C THR A 40 27.40 -9.22 9.20
N LEU A 41 26.43 -8.32 9.44
CA LEU A 41 26.55 -6.89 9.14
C LEU A 41 27.29 -6.11 10.25
N GLN A 42 27.25 -6.57 11.50
CA GLN A 42 28.06 -5.98 12.58
C GLN A 42 29.55 -6.30 12.44
N SER A 43 29.91 -7.44 11.85
CA SER A 43 31.32 -7.84 11.64
C SER A 43 31.98 -7.22 10.41
N ALA A 44 31.21 -6.70 9.45
CA ALA A 44 31.75 -6.07 8.23
C ALA A 44 32.21 -4.62 8.45
N LEU A 45 31.98 -4.05 9.64
CA LEU A 45 32.34 -2.68 10.01
C LEU A 45 33.27 -2.65 11.24
N ARG A 46 34.35 -3.43 11.22
CA ARG A 46 35.48 -3.22 12.12
C ARG A 46 36.55 -2.39 11.40
N VAL A 47 36.57 -1.10 11.71
CA VAL A 47 37.68 -0.21 11.35
C VAL A 47 38.76 -0.41 12.42
N GLU A 48 39.72 -1.28 12.16
CA GLU A 48 40.97 -1.31 12.93
C GLU A 48 41.93 -0.31 12.29
N LEU A 49 42.24 0.77 13.02
CA LEU A 49 43.25 1.74 12.61
C LEU A 49 44.63 1.06 12.59
N ASN A 50 45.28 1.05 11.43
CA ASN A 50 46.72 0.79 11.34
C ASN A 50 47.45 2.11 11.04
N ASN A 51 48.61 2.30 11.68
CA ASN A 51 49.32 3.58 11.86
C ASN A 51 50.01 4.16 10.61
N ASN A 52 49.71 3.69 9.39
CA ASN A 52 50.53 3.99 8.20
C ASN A 52 49.74 4.58 7.00
N GLY A 53 48.74 5.43 7.23
CA GLY A 53 48.35 6.48 6.27
C GLY A 53 47.72 6.09 4.92
N ASP A 54 47.52 4.81 4.61
CA ASP A 54 46.91 4.37 3.35
C ASP A 54 45.46 3.88 3.55
N TYR A 55 44.53 4.48 2.79
CA TYR A 55 43.11 4.18 2.83
C TYR A 55 42.77 3.03 1.87
N GLU A 56 42.81 1.78 2.34
CA GLU A 56 42.29 0.64 1.59
C GLU A 56 40.93 0.20 2.13
N ALA A 57 39.85 0.74 1.54
CA ALA A 57 38.49 0.25 1.76
C ALA A 57 38.17 -0.88 0.77
N ASN A 58 38.46 -2.13 1.14
CA ASN A 58 38.04 -3.30 0.37
C ASN A 58 36.54 -3.57 0.61
N VAL A 59 35.70 -2.91 -0.17
CA VAL A 59 34.25 -3.10 -0.18
C VAL A 59 33.91 -4.31 -1.05
N LEU A 60 33.45 -5.38 -0.40
CA LEU A 60 32.68 -6.49 -0.95
C LEU A 60 33.41 -7.35 -2.00
N GLY A 61 34.18 -8.33 -1.49
CA GLY A 61 34.70 -9.47 -2.23
C GLY A 61 33.64 -10.45 -2.75
N ARG A 62 32.71 -9.98 -3.60
CA ARG A 62 31.99 -10.81 -4.57
C ARG A 62 31.38 -9.95 -5.68
N GLN A 63 32.01 -10.01 -6.83
CA GLN A 63 31.51 -9.49 -8.10
C GLN A 63 30.25 -10.28 -8.48
N ILE A 64 29.07 -9.74 -8.15
CA ILE A 64 27.80 -10.22 -8.70
C ILE A 64 27.19 -9.06 -9.49
N THR A 65 27.23 -9.22 -10.81
CA THR A 65 26.67 -8.35 -11.84
C THR A 65 25.27 -7.85 -11.48
N SER A 66 25.17 -6.53 -11.28
CA SER A 66 24.02 -5.79 -10.76
C SER A 66 22.80 -5.63 -11.70
N HIS A 67 22.61 -6.46 -12.73
CA HIS A 67 21.57 -6.20 -13.73
C HIS A 67 20.20 -6.88 -13.48
N ASP A 68 20.10 -8.00 -12.76
CA ASP A 68 18.86 -8.81 -12.78
C ASP A 68 17.93 -8.70 -11.56
N ILE A 69 18.25 -7.84 -10.58
CA ILE A 69 17.45 -7.74 -9.33
C ILE A 69 16.33 -6.71 -9.45
N SER A 70 16.43 -5.72 -10.35
CA SER A 70 15.37 -4.73 -10.56
C SER A 70 14.18 -5.32 -11.33
N GLU A 71 14.42 -6.04 -12.43
CA GLU A 71 13.36 -6.64 -13.26
C GLU A 71 12.55 -7.70 -12.49
N LYS A 72 13.21 -8.57 -11.70
CA LYS A 72 12.50 -9.60 -10.92
C LYS A 72 11.64 -9.02 -9.80
N LYS A 73 12.04 -7.89 -9.20
CA LYS A 73 11.23 -7.21 -8.17
C LYS A 73 9.99 -6.57 -8.79
N GLN A 74 10.14 -5.94 -9.96
CA GLN A 74 9.05 -5.29 -10.67
C GLN A 74 7.96 -6.29 -11.12
N GLN A 75 8.36 -7.46 -11.65
CA GLN A 75 7.43 -8.52 -12.02
C GLN A 75 6.64 -9.10 -10.83
N LEU A 76 7.25 -9.16 -9.64
CA LEU A 76 6.63 -9.66 -8.41
C LEU A 76 5.62 -8.67 -7.81
N GLU A 77 5.86 -7.37 -7.98
CA GLU A 77 4.98 -6.30 -7.54
C GLU A 77 3.76 -6.15 -8.46
N GLU A 78 3.98 -6.20 -9.77
CA GLU A 78 2.91 -6.17 -10.78
C GLU A 78 1.96 -7.37 -10.64
N MET A 79 2.45 -8.58 -10.39
CA MET A 79 1.58 -9.76 -10.28
C MET A 79 0.67 -9.77 -9.04
N ARG A 80 1.10 -9.20 -7.90
CA ARG A 80 0.32 -9.24 -6.65
C ARG A 80 -0.63 -8.05 -6.50
N ALA A 81 -0.17 -6.85 -6.82
CA ALA A 81 -1.00 -5.65 -6.68
C ALA A 81 -2.09 -5.61 -7.75
N PHE A 82 -1.75 -5.97 -8.99
CA PHE A 82 -2.70 -5.82 -10.09
C PHE A 82 -3.90 -6.75 -9.96
N ASN A 83 -3.77 -7.96 -9.40
CA ASN A 83 -4.90 -8.88 -9.35
C ASN A 83 -5.87 -8.58 -8.19
N PHE A 84 -5.38 -8.30 -6.98
CA PHE A 84 -6.24 -8.00 -5.83
C PHE A 84 -6.92 -6.63 -5.94
N PHE A 85 -6.16 -5.59 -6.28
CA PHE A 85 -6.74 -4.25 -6.46
C PHE A 85 -7.63 -4.17 -7.71
N SER A 86 -7.30 -4.87 -8.81
CA SER A 86 -8.20 -4.91 -9.97
C SER A 86 -9.49 -5.67 -9.67
N MET A 87 -9.43 -6.77 -8.91
CA MET A 87 -10.65 -7.50 -8.51
C MET A 87 -11.57 -6.63 -7.63
N LEU A 88 -11.00 -5.91 -6.66
CA LEU A 88 -11.75 -4.94 -5.84
C LEU A 88 -12.29 -3.78 -6.69
N GLY A 89 -11.46 -3.22 -7.57
CA GLY A 89 -11.84 -2.14 -8.47
C GLY A 89 -12.96 -2.52 -9.43
N LYS A 90 -12.91 -3.72 -10.01
CA LYS A 90 -13.98 -4.27 -10.86
C LYS A 90 -15.28 -4.42 -10.10
N LYS A 91 -15.23 -4.93 -8.86
CA LYS A 91 -16.44 -5.09 -8.04
C LYS A 91 -17.04 -3.75 -7.65
N LEU A 92 -16.20 -2.77 -7.31
CA LEU A 92 -16.62 -1.41 -7.00
C LEU A 92 -17.21 -0.71 -8.22
N SER A 93 -16.57 -0.82 -9.40
CA SER A 93 -17.08 -0.18 -10.61
C SER A 93 -18.42 -0.79 -11.05
N ALA A 94 -18.59 -2.11 -10.94
CA ALA A 94 -19.86 -2.76 -11.24
C ALA A 94 -21.01 -2.25 -10.36
N ILE A 95 -20.78 -2.10 -9.05
CA ILE A 95 -21.76 -1.53 -8.12
C ILE A 95 -22.10 -0.09 -8.53
N MET A 96 -21.08 0.70 -8.87
CA MET A 96 -21.27 2.11 -9.20
C MET A 96 -22.01 2.29 -10.54
N THR A 97 -21.69 1.49 -11.55
CA THR A 97 -22.41 1.47 -12.84
C THR A 97 -23.88 1.12 -12.64
N ASN A 98 -24.19 0.10 -11.83
CA ASN A 98 -25.57 -0.28 -11.55
C ASN A 98 -26.33 0.83 -10.81
N ALA A 99 -25.67 1.53 -9.88
CA ALA A 99 -26.26 2.67 -9.19
C ALA A 99 -26.56 3.82 -10.16
N PHE A 100 -25.63 4.16 -11.06
CA PHE A 100 -25.85 5.20 -12.06
C PHE A 100 -26.97 4.85 -13.05
N GLN A 101 -27.05 3.59 -13.48
CA GLN A 101 -28.15 3.13 -14.35
C GLN A 101 -29.50 3.21 -13.64
N ALA A 102 -29.59 2.80 -12.36
CA ALA A 102 -30.82 2.90 -11.59
C ALA A 102 -31.28 4.36 -11.44
N VAL A 103 -30.35 5.28 -11.14
CA VAL A 103 -30.65 6.71 -11.05
C VAL A 103 -31.09 7.27 -12.41
N GLY A 104 -30.37 6.93 -13.49
CA GLY A 104 -30.72 7.35 -14.85
C GLY A 104 -32.11 6.89 -15.27
N ASN A 105 -32.46 5.63 -14.99
CA ASN A 105 -33.77 5.07 -15.31
C ASN A 105 -34.90 5.72 -14.49
N LEU A 106 -34.66 6.04 -13.21
CA LEU A 106 -35.65 6.75 -12.39
C LEU A 106 -35.91 8.16 -12.94
N LEU A 107 -34.85 8.89 -13.32
CA LEU A 107 -34.98 10.20 -13.93
C LEU A 107 -35.71 10.13 -15.28
N ALA A 108 -35.38 9.15 -16.12
CA ALA A 108 -36.06 8.93 -17.40
C ALA A 108 -37.55 8.62 -17.18
N SER A 109 -37.90 7.76 -16.23
CA SER A 109 -39.30 7.42 -15.93
C SER A 109 -40.10 8.61 -15.41
N LEU A 110 -39.50 9.47 -14.58
CA LEU A 110 -40.13 10.71 -14.12
C LEU A 110 -40.36 11.70 -15.26
N PHE A 111 -39.39 11.81 -16.18
CA PHE A 111 -39.51 12.64 -17.36
C PHE A 111 -40.62 12.16 -18.29
N GLU A 112 -40.71 10.86 -18.55
CA GLU A 112 -41.81 10.29 -19.34
C GLU A 112 -43.18 10.54 -18.69
N ILE A 113 -43.32 10.35 -17.37
CA ILE A 113 -44.57 10.63 -16.66
C ILE A 113 -44.96 12.11 -16.78
N LEU A 114 -44.00 13.03 -16.67
CA LEU A 114 -44.25 14.47 -16.83
C LEU A 114 -44.66 14.83 -18.26
N VAL A 115 -43.96 14.29 -19.27
CA VAL A 115 -44.26 14.54 -20.69
C VAL A 115 -45.63 13.97 -21.06
N ASN A 116 -45.94 12.75 -20.64
CA ASN A 116 -47.20 12.07 -20.94
C ASN A 116 -48.41 12.66 -20.17
N LYS A 117 -48.17 13.51 -19.17
CA LYS A 117 -49.21 14.25 -18.44
C LYS A 117 -49.47 15.65 -19.03
N ILE A 118 -48.59 16.13 -19.91
CA ILE A 118 -48.68 17.44 -20.58
C ILE A 118 -49.29 17.33 -21.99
N THR A 119 -49.21 16.15 -22.62
CA THR A 119 -49.87 15.81 -23.91
C THR A 119 -51.24 15.20 -23.66
#